data_AF-A0A3P0P0S7-F1
#
_entry.id   AF-A0A3P0P0S7-F1
#
_cell.length_a   1.000
_cell.length_b   1.000
_cell.length_c   1.000
_cell.angle_alpha   90.00
_cell.angle_beta   90.00
_cell.angle_gamma   90.00
#
_symmetry.space_group_name_H-M   'P 1'
#
loop_
_entity.id
_entity.type
_entity.pdbx_description
1 polymer ?
#
loop_
_entity_poly.entity_id
_entity_poly.type
_entity_poly.pdbx_seq_one_letter_code
_entity_poly.pdbx_strand_id
1 'polypeptide(L)'
;MTHTISTPSGRERVRSCIATRPPRLSALAFSLVAFASGYSYAAAPSLTLDNLVIIEGYTPLTSATGAGSIALGAGAQAKGESGADYSAIAIGAEAIADGRSTIAIGEGANVHGDRSSALGVGSNVKANRALALGADAAVTAHDAVALGQGSVADRGNTVSIGKSGNERQLVNLRAGTTDTDAVNLSQLRPVVEALGGEATINADGSVRGPNYKIDGRSFSDVGSALTNLDERAKASAQSITTLDGRVTNVEGEVKSIRVDVDDLGTRLNNGITGLVRQDPASLAISIGADKGGASVSVAGTDGTRVLTGLSNGVDDTDAVTIAQLKATGLIDPNGKQLGALAYDDLTLGRATLGGVGGTLLANVAPGMIAAGSMEAVNGGQLFTMQQKIDLLDTRLTNFENDKPAPPPPPPGGNHGNDFAQFGDGSGATGKNSIALGQNAKASGDESVALGTNSTASGKNSVALGNNSVADRDDTVSVGAPGQERQITNVKAGTAPTDAVNVQQLRDQIGGVRNDIDHYRRDASGGIASALAIANLPQASLAGESMVSIAGGTYSGQSAVAFGLSTATRNGRWVVKASGSTNTRGTVAIGAGAGYRW
;
A
#
# COMPACT_ATOMS: atom_id res chain seq x y z
N MET A 1 -70.50 -5.63 82.07
CA MET A 1 -71.26 -4.53 82.70
C MET A 1 -72.70 -4.63 82.22
N THR A 2 -73.62 -4.62 83.19
CA THR A 2 -75.08 -4.36 83.12
C THR A 2 -75.98 -5.30 82.29
N HIS A 3 -76.46 -6.29 83.02
CA HIS A 3 -77.74 -7.01 82.86
C HIS A 3 -78.97 -6.09 82.77
N THR A 4 -79.99 -6.54 82.05
CA THR A 4 -81.38 -6.56 82.58
C THR A 4 -82.17 -7.73 82.01
N ILE A 5 -82.65 -8.55 82.94
CA ILE A 5 -83.58 -9.68 82.80
C ILE A 5 -84.99 -9.12 82.97
N SER A 6 -85.97 -9.61 82.20
CA SER A 6 -87.38 -9.59 82.61
C SER A 6 -88.16 -10.74 81.97
N THR A 7 -88.75 -11.56 82.84
CA THR A 7 -89.82 -12.55 82.62
C THR A 7 -90.68 -12.54 83.89
N PRO A 8 -91.87 -13.15 83.94
CA PRO A 8 -93.10 -12.86 83.19
C PRO A 8 -94.30 -12.68 84.16
N SER A 9 -95.46 -12.29 83.64
CA SER A 9 -96.77 -12.32 84.33
C SER A 9 -97.81 -12.45 83.22
N GLY A 10 -98.89 -13.21 83.27
CA GLY A 10 -99.62 -13.89 84.34
C GLY A 10 -100.98 -14.23 83.72
N ARG A 11 -101.55 -15.36 84.14
CA ARG A 11 -102.83 -15.94 83.69
C ARG A 11 -103.97 -14.93 83.51
N GLU A 12 -104.82 -15.15 82.51
CA GLU A 12 -106.27 -15.08 82.74
C GLU A 12 -107.10 -15.96 81.79
N ARG A 13 -108.12 -16.57 82.38
CA ARG A 13 -109.06 -17.54 81.82
C ARG A 13 -110.42 -16.84 81.65
N VAL A 14 -111.07 -17.09 80.51
CA VAL A 14 -112.53 -17.21 80.31
C VAL A 14 -113.41 -15.94 80.36
N ARG A 15 -114.13 -15.69 79.24
CA ARG A 15 -115.59 -15.42 79.08
C ARG A 15 -115.82 -14.94 77.64
N SER A 16 -116.17 -15.77 76.67
CA SER A 16 -117.53 -16.24 76.33
C SER A 16 -118.66 -15.23 76.61
N CYS A 17 -119.10 -14.54 75.55
CA CYS A 17 -120.49 -14.11 75.35
C CYS A 17 -120.79 -14.11 73.84
N ILE A 18 -121.50 -15.15 73.42
CA ILE A 18 -122.13 -15.34 72.11
C ILE A 18 -123.42 -14.51 72.08
N ALA A 19 -123.64 -13.76 71.00
CA ALA A 19 -124.96 -13.23 70.63
C ALA A 19 -125.47 -13.95 69.38
N THR A 20 -126.70 -14.43 69.50
CA THR A 20 -127.44 -15.45 68.75
C THR A 20 -128.09 -14.98 67.44
N ARG A 21 -128.09 -15.83 66.41
CA ARG A 21 -129.22 -16.21 65.51
C ARG A 21 -128.74 -17.19 64.41
N PRO A 22 -129.62 -18.05 63.84
CA PRO A 22 -130.40 -19.17 64.40
C PRO A 22 -129.86 -20.55 63.91
N PRO A 23 -130.33 -21.70 64.45
CA PRO A 23 -129.85 -23.00 64.03
C PRO A 23 -130.53 -23.45 62.74
N ARG A 24 -129.77 -23.98 61.78
CA ARG A 24 -130.31 -24.94 60.81
C ARG A 24 -129.54 -26.25 61.00
N LEU A 25 -130.33 -27.27 61.33
CA LEU A 25 -130.01 -28.69 61.44
C LEU A 25 -129.17 -29.11 60.21
N SER A 26 -128.24 -30.07 60.27
CA SER A 26 -128.24 -31.32 61.04
C SER A 26 -126.86 -31.98 60.91
N ALA A 27 -126.10 -32.03 62.01
CA ALA A 27 -125.05 -33.01 62.20
C ALA A 27 -125.68 -34.29 62.78
N LEU A 28 -126.48 -35.01 61.98
CA LEU A 28 -126.86 -36.43 62.17
C LEU A 28 -127.87 -36.80 61.08
N ALA A 29 -127.37 -37.29 59.95
CA ALA A 29 -128.19 -38.09 59.03
C ALA A 29 -127.28 -39.11 58.36
N PHE A 30 -126.72 -40.02 59.15
CA PHE A 30 -126.31 -41.33 58.66
C PHE A 30 -127.59 -42.10 58.30
N SER A 31 -128.16 -41.77 57.15
CA SER A 31 -129.22 -42.55 56.51
C SER A 31 -128.54 -43.64 55.69
N LEU A 32 -128.14 -44.71 56.37
CA LEU A 32 -127.73 -45.97 55.75
C LEU A 32 -128.99 -46.64 55.17
N VAL A 33 -129.35 -46.33 53.93
CA VAL A 33 -130.35 -47.13 53.18
C VAL A 33 -129.60 -48.30 52.57
N ALA A 34 -129.54 -49.40 53.32
CA ALA A 34 -129.17 -50.71 52.79
C ALA A 34 -130.44 -51.39 52.27
N PHE A 35 -130.64 -51.40 50.95
CA PHE A 35 -131.48 -52.41 50.29
C PHE A 35 -130.56 -53.55 49.85
N ALA A 36 -130.56 -54.65 50.59
CA ALA A 36 -130.07 -55.94 50.09
C ALA A 36 -130.92 -57.06 50.70
N SER A 37 -131.63 -57.77 49.82
CA SER A 37 -132.43 -58.96 50.14
C SER A 37 -131.51 -60.15 50.44
N GLY A 38 -131.73 -60.78 51.60
CA GLY A 38 -131.51 -62.19 51.93
C GLY A 38 -130.22 -62.89 51.48
N TYR A 39 -129.32 -63.19 52.42
CA TYR A 39 -129.02 -64.53 52.95
C TYR A 39 -127.89 -64.45 53.99
N SER A 40 -127.80 -65.48 54.83
CA SER A 40 -127.37 -65.45 56.23
C SER A 40 -125.94 -65.91 56.52
N TYR A 41 -125.31 -65.24 57.50
CA TYR A 41 -124.28 -65.64 58.48
C TYR A 41 -122.84 -66.03 58.03
N ALA A 42 -121.86 -65.16 58.31
CA ALA A 42 -120.94 -65.26 59.46
C ALA A 42 -119.64 -64.44 59.24
N ALA A 43 -119.45 -63.39 60.05
CA ALA A 43 -118.24 -62.59 60.35
C ALA A 43 -118.67 -61.11 60.43
N ALA A 44 -118.09 -60.35 61.36
CA ALA A 44 -118.40 -58.94 61.59
C ALA A 44 -118.53 -58.17 60.25
N PRO A 45 -119.62 -57.42 59.99
CA PRO A 45 -119.75 -56.71 58.73
C PRO A 45 -118.80 -55.51 58.77
N SER A 46 -117.58 -55.70 58.28
CA SER A 46 -116.89 -54.63 57.56
C SER A 46 -117.87 -54.09 56.53
N LEU A 47 -118.08 -52.78 56.53
CA LEU A 47 -118.94 -52.07 55.60
C LEU A 47 -118.33 -52.13 54.19
N THR A 48 -118.27 -53.32 53.58
CA THR A 48 -117.82 -53.54 52.20
C THR A 48 -118.96 -53.15 51.28
N LEU A 49 -119.29 -51.85 51.26
CA LEU A 49 -119.82 -51.27 50.04
C LEU A 49 -118.62 -51.03 49.14
N ASP A 50 -118.69 -51.50 47.89
CA ASP A 50 -117.64 -51.25 46.91
C ASP A 50 -117.37 -49.75 46.73
N ASN A 51 -118.33 -48.87 47.06
CA ASN A 51 -118.19 -47.41 47.02
C ASN A 51 -118.95 -46.70 48.16
N LEU A 52 -118.42 -45.57 48.65
CA LEU A 52 -119.11 -44.68 49.60
C LEU A 52 -119.58 -43.40 48.89
N VAL A 53 -120.90 -43.17 48.89
CA VAL A 53 -121.54 -41.95 48.37
C VAL A 53 -122.35 -41.30 49.49
N ILE A 54 -122.04 -40.04 49.82
CA ILE A 54 -122.86 -39.24 50.76
C ILE A 54 -123.51 -38.09 49.96
N ILE A 55 -124.84 -38.14 49.89
CA ILE A 55 -125.67 -37.28 49.06
C ILE A 55 -126.21 -36.10 49.88
N GLU A 56 -126.07 -34.88 49.36
CA GLU A 56 -126.96 -33.76 49.68
C GLU A 56 -127.61 -33.24 48.38
N GLY A 57 -128.82 -33.70 48.10
CA GLY A 57 -129.93 -33.01 47.41
C GLY A 57 -129.79 -32.23 46.08
N TYR A 58 -128.62 -32.08 45.45
CA TYR A 58 -128.45 -31.21 44.26
C TYR A 58 -127.89 -31.94 43.02
N THR A 59 -128.34 -31.50 41.84
CA THR A 59 -127.77 -31.84 40.52
C THR A 59 -126.53 -31.00 40.24
N PRO A 60 -125.46 -31.54 39.62
CA PRO A 60 -125.32 -32.90 39.06
C PRO A 60 -125.17 -34.00 40.13
N LEU A 61 -125.50 -35.24 39.75
CA LEU A 61 -125.49 -36.39 40.67
C LEU A 61 -124.06 -36.74 41.11
N THR A 62 -123.92 -37.07 42.39
CA THR A 62 -122.69 -37.64 42.96
C THR A 62 -122.47 -39.04 42.42
N SER A 63 -121.28 -39.34 41.89
CA SER A 63 -120.96 -40.62 41.27
C SER A 63 -119.65 -41.17 41.81
N ALA A 64 -119.69 -42.39 42.33
CA ALA A 64 -118.51 -43.18 42.63
C ALA A 64 -118.55 -44.46 41.77
N THR A 65 -117.57 -44.61 40.86
CA THR A 65 -117.40 -45.79 40.00
C THR A 65 -115.99 -46.36 40.19
N GLY A 66 -115.80 -47.66 39.94
CA GLY A 66 -114.59 -48.40 40.32
C GLY A 66 -114.71 -48.97 41.74
N ALA A 67 -113.86 -49.93 42.13
CA ALA A 67 -113.89 -50.52 43.47
C ALA A 67 -113.08 -49.66 44.45
N GLY A 68 -113.65 -49.37 45.63
CA GLY A 68 -113.05 -48.58 46.70
C GLY A 68 -113.13 -47.06 46.50
N SER A 69 -113.93 -46.56 45.56
CA SER A 69 -114.07 -45.13 45.29
C SER A 69 -115.00 -44.43 46.29
N ILE A 70 -114.69 -43.17 46.61
CA ILE A 70 -115.40 -42.34 47.58
C ILE A 70 -115.79 -41.03 46.92
N ALA A 71 -117.09 -40.73 46.84
CA ALA A 71 -117.60 -39.44 46.35
C ALA A 71 -118.44 -38.74 47.43
N LEU A 72 -118.01 -37.56 47.87
CA LEU A 72 -118.63 -36.79 48.94
C LEU A 72 -118.84 -35.33 48.50
N GLY A 73 -120.09 -34.86 48.46
CA GLY A 73 -120.46 -33.48 48.08
C GLY A 73 -121.16 -33.40 46.72
N ALA A 74 -122.05 -32.41 46.54
CA ALA A 74 -122.90 -32.29 45.35
C ALA A 74 -122.09 -32.25 44.05
N GLY A 75 -122.44 -33.08 43.06
CA GLY A 75 -121.70 -33.16 41.80
C GLY A 75 -120.31 -33.81 41.86
N ALA A 76 -119.87 -34.32 43.00
CA ALA A 76 -118.59 -35.01 43.13
C ALA A 76 -118.54 -36.29 42.28
N GLN A 77 -117.45 -36.49 41.54
CA GLN A 77 -117.25 -37.61 40.62
C GLN A 77 -115.94 -38.32 40.95
N ALA A 78 -116.02 -39.45 41.65
CA ALA A 78 -114.92 -40.36 41.85
C ALA A 78 -115.02 -41.51 40.83
N LYS A 79 -114.39 -41.35 39.67
CA LYS A 79 -114.40 -42.33 38.58
C LYS A 79 -113.12 -43.16 38.57
N GLY A 80 -112.99 -44.04 39.56
CA GLY A 80 -112.00 -45.11 39.50
C GLY A 80 -112.28 -46.00 38.28
N GLU A 81 -111.21 -46.43 37.60
CA GLU A 81 -111.33 -47.32 36.44
C GLU A 81 -112.05 -48.62 36.83
N SER A 82 -113.04 -49.03 36.03
CA SER A 82 -113.82 -50.23 36.30
C SER A 82 -113.00 -51.48 35.99
N GLY A 83 -112.73 -52.32 36.99
CA GLY A 83 -112.08 -53.64 36.82
C GLY A 83 -110.68 -53.80 37.44
N ALA A 84 -110.19 -52.83 38.20
CA ALA A 84 -108.93 -52.94 38.97
C ALA A 84 -109.10 -52.38 40.39
N ASP A 85 -108.22 -52.78 41.33
CA ASP A 85 -108.21 -52.37 42.75
C ASP A 85 -107.84 -50.87 42.97
N TYR A 86 -108.14 -49.99 42.02
CA TYR A 86 -107.78 -48.58 42.06
C TYR A 86 -108.95 -47.72 42.52
N SER A 87 -108.84 -47.15 43.72
CA SER A 87 -109.80 -46.21 44.29
C SER A 87 -109.60 -44.79 43.75
N ALA A 88 -110.70 -44.08 43.48
CA ALA A 88 -110.69 -42.62 43.34
C ALA A 88 -111.40 -41.98 44.53
N ILE A 89 -110.89 -40.87 45.05
CA ILE A 89 -111.50 -40.12 46.16
C ILE A 89 -111.82 -38.72 45.65
N ALA A 90 -113.08 -38.33 45.64
CA ALA A 90 -113.56 -37.00 45.31
C ALA A 90 -114.36 -36.43 46.50
N ILE A 91 -113.87 -35.36 47.13
CA ILE A 91 -114.48 -34.74 48.31
C ILE A 91 -114.58 -33.23 48.09
N GLY A 92 -115.80 -32.71 48.01
CA GLY A 92 -116.09 -31.31 47.69
C GLY A 92 -117.11 -31.20 46.56
N ALA A 93 -117.88 -30.10 46.54
CA ALA A 93 -118.83 -29.89 45.45
C ALA A 93 -118.09 -29.82 44.11
N GLU A 94 -118.59 -30.54 43.10
CA GLU A 94 -117.99 -30.65 41.76
C GLU A 94 -116.53 -31.14 41.73
N ALA A 95 -116.05 -31.80 42.80
CA ALA A 95 -114.73 -32.42 42.78
C ALA A 95 -114.70 -33.60 41.81
N ILE A 96 -113.69 -33.67 40.94
CA ILE A 96 -113.52 -34.73 39.94
C ILE A 96 -112.21 -35.46 40.20
N ALA A 97 -112.29 -36.77 40.41
CA ALA A 97 -111.15 -37.68 40.46
C ALA A 97 -111.42 -38.83 39.49
N ASP A 98 -110.92 -38.74 38.25
CA ASP A 98 -111.18 -39.70 37.17
C ASP A 98 -109.92 -40.37 36.60
N GLY A 99 -108.74 -40.06 37.15
CA GLY A 99 -107.53 -40.87 36.97
C GLY A 99 -107.48 -42.08 37.93
N ARG A 100 -106.58 -43.03 37.68
CA ARG A 100 -106.42 -44.24 38.52
C ARG A 100 -105.68 -43.91 39.82
N SER A 101 -106.18 -44.37 40.98
CA SER A 101 -105.56 -44.11 42.30
C SER A 101 -105.42 -42.62 42.60
N THR A 102 -106.54 -41.87 42.58
CA THR A 102 -106.54 -40.41 42.63
C THR A 102 -107.26 -39.85 43.85
N ILE A 103 -106.88 -38.62 44.23
CA ILE A 103 -107.48 -37.89 45.35
C ILE A 103 -107.74 -36.45 44.94
N ALA A 104 -109.00 -36.06 44.81
CA ALA A 104 -109.44 -34.68 44.61
C ALA A 104 -110.20 -34.21 45.86
N ILE A 105 -109.66 -33.23 46.59
CA ILE A 105 -110.26 -32.70 47.80
C ILE A 105 -110.32 -31.17 47.71
N GLY A 106 -111.54 -30.63 47.73
CA GLY A 106 -111.84 -29.21 47.55
C GLY A 106 -112.95 -29.01 46.53
N GLU A 107 -113.74 -27.94 46.69
CA GLU A 107 -114.74 -27.56 45.69
C GLU A 107 -114.07 -27.31 44.34
N GLY A 108 -114.57 -27.95 43.27
CA GLY A 108 -114.01 -27.86 41.92
C GLY A 108 -112.57 -28.37 41.79
N ALA A 109 -112.07 -29.18 42.74
CA ALA A 109 -110.77 -29.85 42.60
C ALA A 109 -110.84 -30.93 41.51
N ASN A 110 -109.90 -30.92 40.56
CA ASN A 110 -109.90 -31.80 39.38
C ASN A 110 -108.60 -32.61 39.31
N VAL A 111 -108.71 -33.94 39.23
CA VAL A 111 -107.58 -34.87 39.08
C VAL A 111 -107.86 -35.87 37.97
N HIS A 112 -107.21 -35.64 36.83
CA HIS A 112 -107.26 -36.51 35.64
C HIS A 112 -106.05 -37.42 35.52
N GLY A 113 -104.93 -37.04 36.14
CA GLY A 113 -103.71 -37.82 36.08
C GLY A 113 -103.75 -39.07 36.97
N ASP A 114 -103.19 -40.17 36.48
CA ASP A 114 -103.02 -41.39 37.27
C ASP A 114 -102.05 -41.17 38.45
N ARG A 115 -102.38 -41.73 39.62
CA ARG A 115 -101.59 -41.67 40.86
C ARG A 115 -101.29 -40.24 41.30
N SER A 116 -102.29 -39.37 41.15
CA SER A 116 -102.15 -37.94 41.40
C SER A 116 -103.10 -37.46 42.49
N SER A 117 -102.83 -36.29 43.04
CA SER A 117 -103.67 -35.69 44.09
C SER A 117 -103.78 -34.19 43.94
N ALA A 118 -104.97 -33.65 44.18
CA ALA A 118 -105.26 -32.24 44.24
C ALA A 118 -105.97 -31.92 45.56
N LEU A 119 -105.40 -30.99 46.33
CA LEU A 119 -105.91 -30.55 47.62
C LEU A 119 -106.02 -29.03 47.64
N GLY A 120 -107.25 -28.52 47.59
CA GLY A 120 -107.58 -27.09 47.54
C GLY A 120 -108.71 -26.78 46.56
N VAL A 121 -109.47 -25.73 46.84
CA VAL A 121 -110.56 -25.25 45.95
C VAL A 121 -109.98 -24.90 44.57
N GLY A 122 -110.59 -25.39 43.49
CA GLY A 122 -110.16 -25.13 42.11
C GLY A 122 -108.79 -25.72 41.73
N SER A 123 -108.19 -26.56 42.58
CA SER A 123 -106.91 -27.22 42.26
C SER A 123 -107.08 -28.17 41.06
N ASN A 124 -106.07 -28.25 40.19
CA ASN A 124 -106.21 -28.92 38.90
C ASN A 124 -104.95 -29.73 38.53
N VAL A 125 -105.09 -31.04 38.41
CA VAL A 125 -104.00 -31.95 38.04
C VAL A 125 -104.37 -32.72 36.78
N LYS A 126 -103.69 -32.37 35.68
CA LYS A 126 -103.88 -33.00 34.36
C LYS A 126 -102.87 -34.10 34.06
N ALA A 127 -101.80 -34.20 34.85
CA ALA A 127 -100.68 -35.09 34.59
C ALA A 127 -100.56 -36.21 35.63
N ASN A 128 -100.03 -37.35 35.20
CA ASN A 128 -99.77 -38.52 36.07
C ASN A 128 -98.65 -38.26 37.09
N ARG A 129 -98.73 -38.91 38.27
CA ARG A 129 -97.76 -38.85 39.37
C ARG A 129 -97.52 -37.42 39.86
N ALA A 130 -98.60 -36.65 40.01
CA ALA A 130 -98.54 -35.22 40.27
C ALA A 130 -99.31 -34.83 41.54
N LEU A 131 -98.89 -33.72 42.14
CA LEU A 131 -99.50 -33.19 43.36
C LEU A 131 -99.79 -31.68 43.22
N ALA A 132 -101.05 -31.29 43.29
CA ALA A 132 -101.44 -29.90 43.49
C ALA A 132 -101.84 -29.70 44.95
N LEU A 133 -101.14 -28.83 45.67
CA LEU A 133 -101.42 -28.52 47.07
C LEU A 133 -101.60 -27.02 47.26
N GLY A 134 -102.85 -26.57 47.32
CA GLY A 134 -103.24 -25.17 47.43
C GLY A 134 -104.43 -24.85 46.53
N ALA A 135 -105.23 -23.85 46.89
CA ALA A 135 -106.32 -23.38 46.04
C ALA A 135 -105.76 -22.90 44.68
N ASP A 136 -106.44 -23.22 43.58
CA ASP A 136 -106.03 -22.88 42.21
C ASP A 136 -104.64 -23.39 41.80
N ALA A 137 -104.02 -24.30 42.56
CA ALA A 137 -102.76 -24.91 42.20
C ALA A 137 -102.94 -25.82 40.98
N ALA A 138 -102.10 -25.68 39.96
CA ALA A 138 -102.24 -26.38 38.69
C ALA A 138 -100.98 -27.19 38.35
N VAL A 139 -101.16 -28.47 38.00
CA VAL A 139 -100.09 -29.34 37.51
C VAL A 139 -100.43 -29.89 36.14
N THR A 140 -99.61 -29.55 35.15
CA THR A 140 -99.79 -29.97 33.75
C THR A 140 -98.69 -30.90 33.25
N ALA A 141 -97.62 -31.11 34.02
CA ALA A 141 -96.52 -32.01 33.68
C ALA A 141 -96.41 -33.21 34.62
N HIS A 142 -95.94 -34.35 34.10
CA HIS A 142 -95.79 -35.59 34.84
C HIS A 142 -94.71 -35.49 35.93
N ASP A 143 -94.88 -36.21 37.04
CA ASP A 143 -93.90 -36.23 38.14
C ASP A 143 -93.65 -34.84 38.78
N ALA A 144 -94.66 -33.98 38.82
CA ALA A 144 -94.51 -32.61 39.27
C ALA A 144 -95.41 -32.24 40.46
N VAL A 145 -94.95 -31.29 41.26
CA VAL A 145 -95.63 -30.80 42.47
C VAL A 145 -95.84 -29.30 42.34
N ALA A 146 -97.09 -28.83 42.39
CA ALA A 146 -97.43 -27.42 42.60
C ALA A 146 -97.78 -27.20 44.08
N LEU A 147 -96.98 -26.40 44.78
CA LEU A 147 -97.12 -26.15 46.22
C LEU A 147 -97.46 -24.68 46.48
N GLY A 148 -98.59 -24.43 47.14
CA GLY A 148 -99.11 -23.10 47.45
C GLY A 148 -100.23 -22.65 46.50
N GLN A 149 -101.03 -21.68 46.95
CA GLN A 149 -102.16 -21.15 46.19
C GLN A 149 -101.70 -20.59 44.83
N GLY A 150 -102.38 -20.94 43.74
CA GLY A 150 -102.09 -20.46 42.39
C GLY A 150 -100.72 -20.86 41.82
N SER A 151 -99.98 -21.78 42.47
CA SER A 151 -98.72 -22.32 41.95
C SER A 151 -98.97 -23.16 40.70
N VAL A 152 -98.05 -23.09 39.74
CA VAL A 152 -98.14 -23.81 38.46
C VAL A 152 -96.90 -24.68 38.30
N ALA A 153 -97.10 -25.98 38.10
CA ALA A 153 -96.04 -26.93 37.77
C ALA A 153 -96.26 -27.47 36.34
N ASP A 154 -95.58 -26.85 35.39
CA ASP A 154 -95.67 -27.12 33.94
C ASP A 154 -94.42 -27.82 33.38
N ARG A 155 -93.45 -28.15 34.24
CA ARG A 155 -92.24 -28.90 33.91
C ARG A 155 -92.21 -30.23 34.68
N GLY A 156 -91.89 -31.32 33.99
CA GLY A 156 -91.86 -32.64 34.61
C GLY A 156 -90.68 -32.82 35.57
N ASN A 157 -90.85 -33.66 36.60
CA ASN A 157 -89.85 -33.88 37.67
C ASN A 157 -89.47 -32.60 38.44
N THR A 158 -90.44 -31.77 38.82
CA THR A 158 -90.17 -30.50 39.53
C THR A 158 -91.09 -30.27 40.72
N VAL A 159 -90.63 -29.43 41.65
CA VAL A 159 -91.47 -28.82 42.68
C VAL A 159 -91.54 -27.31 42.38
N SER A 160 -92.71 -26.81 42.02
CA SER A 160 -92.97 -25.40 41.82
C SER A 160 -93.69 -24.81 43.03
N ILE A 161 -93.14 -23.74 43.60
CA ILE A 161 -93.72 -23.01 44.74
C ILE A 161 -94.41 -21.69 44.33
N GLY A 162 -94.59 -21.44 43.03
CA GLY A 162 -95.18 -20.22 42.51
C GLY A 162 -95.57 -20.35 41.04
N LYS A 163 -95.68 -19.21 40.35
CA LYS A 163 -95.88 -19.13 38.90
C LYS A 163 -95.03 -18.00 38.33
N SER A 164 -94.78 -18.02 37.02
CA SER A 164 -94.01 -16.95 36.35
C SER A 164 -94.59 -15.57 36.67
N GLY A 165 -93.73 -14.65 37.12
CA GLY A 165 -94.09 -13.29 37.54
C GLY A 165 -94.75 -13.18 38.91
N ASN A 166 -94.92 -14.30 39.62
CA ASN A 166 -95.36 -14.37 41.02
C ASN A 166 -94.58 -15.49 41.74
N GLU A 167 -93.26 -15.41 41.66
CA GLU A 167 -92.32 -16.29 42.34
C GLU A 167 -92.36 -16.07 43.86
N ARG A 168 -92.12 -17.14 44.63
CA ARG A 168 -92.06 -17.07 46.09
C ARG A 168 -90.62 -17.29 46.56
N GLN A 169 -90.25 -16.59 47.63
CA GLN A 169 -88.98 -16.85 48.31
C GLN A 169 -89.08 -18.14 49.13
N LEU A 170 -88.04 -18.97 49.05
CA LEU A 170 -87.86 -20.09 49.95
C LEU A 170 -87.02 -19.65 51.15
N VAL A 171 -87.68 -19.40 52.30
CA VAL A 171 -87.04 -18.91 53.52
C VAL A 171 -86.73 -20.04 54.50
N ASN A 172 -85.83 -19.79 55.46
CA ASN A 172 -85.35 -20.76 56.46
C ASN A 172 -84.64 -21.99 55.87
N LEU A 173 -84.04 -21.83 54.69
CA LEU A 173 -83.23 -22.86 54.05
C LEU A 173 -81.87 -22.98 54.76
N ARG A 174 -81.61 -24.13 55.38
CA ARG A 174 -80.29 -24.48 55.92
C ARG A 174 -79.26 -24.57 54.78
N ALA A 175 -77.99 -24.30 55.08
CA ALA A 175 -76.91 -24.47 54.12
C ALA A 175 -76.86 -25.92 53.60
N GLY A 176 -76.80 -26.07 52.27
CA GLY A 176 -76.63 -27.35 51.61
C GLY A 176 -75.29 -27.98 51.91
N THR A 177 -75.25 -29.31 51.98
CA THR A 177 -74.07 -30.11 52.36
C THR A 177 -73.71 -31.18 51.35
N THR A 178 -74.61 -31.46 50.39
CA THR A 178 -74.39 -32.38 49.27
C THR A 178 -74.58 -31.65 47.93
N ASP A 179 -74.06 -32.22 46.83
CA ASP A 179 -74.09 -31.58 45.50
C ASP A 179 -75.51 -31.30 44.97
N THR A 180 -76.51 -32.01 45.49
CA THR A 180 -77.92 -31.85 45.09
C THR A 180 -78.73 -30.98 46.05
N ASP A 181 -78.12 -30.48 47.13
CA ASP A 181 -78.80 -29.58 48.07
C ASP A 181 -78.91 -28.16 47.48
N ALA A 182 -79.96 -27.45 47.84
CA ALA A 182 -80.09 -26.04 47.49
C ALA A 182 -79.06 -25.18 48.24
N VAL A 183 -78.40 -24.28 47.51
CA VAL A 183 -77.44 -23.31 48.08
C VAL A 183 -78.21 -22.11 48.65
N ASN A 184 -77.95 -21.76 49.90
CA ASN A 184 -78.55 -20.57 50.51
C ASN A 184 -77.64 -19.33 50.40
N LEU A 185 -78.16 -18.14 50.72
CA LEU A 185 -77.42 -16.88 50.61
C LEU A 185 -76.16 -16.82 51.49
N SER A 186 -76.14 -17.52 52.63
CA SER A 186 -74.96 -17.56 53.51
C SER A 186 -73.79 -18.33 52.91
N GLN A 187 -74.05 -19.27 52.00
CA GLN A 187 -73.02 -19.99 51.26
C GLN A 187 -72.53 -19.20 50.03
N LEU A 188 -73.41 -18.47 49.35
CA LEU A 188 -73.04 -17.70 48.16
C LEU A 188 -72.27 -16.41 48.50
N ARG A 189 -72.61 -15.74 49.60
CA ARG A 189 -72.00 -14.47 50.01
C ARG A 189 -70.46 -14.51 50.12
N PRO A 190 -69.84 -15.46 50.85
CA PRO A 190 -68.38 -15.51 50.92
C PRO A 190 -67.72 -15.79 49.56
N VAL A 191 -68.40 -16.48 48.64
CA VAL A 191 -67.89 -16.70 47.27
C VAL A 191 -67.83 -15.40 46.48
N VAL A 192 -68.87 -14.56 46.58
CA VAL A 192 -68.91 -13.23 45.93
C VAL A 192 -67.88 -12.29 46.57
N GLU A 193 -67.78 -12.28 47.90
CA GLU A 193 -66.80 -11.47 48.63
C GLU A 193 -65.35 -11.86 48.27
N ALA A 194 -65.08 -13.15 48.04
CA ALA A 194 -63.77 -13.65 47.64
C ALA A 194 -63.32 -13.14 46.26
N LEU A 195 -64.24 -12.68 45.41
CA LEU A 195 -63.87 -11.99 44.17
C LEU A 195 -63.19 -10.64 44.48
N GLY A 196 -63.47 -10.00 45.62
CA GLY A 196 -62.91 -8.70 45.97
C GLY A 196 -63.42 -7.58 45.05
N GLY A 197 -62.68 -6.47 44.95
CA GLY A 197 -63.06 -5.35 44.07
C GLY A 197 -64.44 -4.76 44.39
N GLU A 198 -64.88 -4.77 45.64
CA GLU A 198 -66.24 -4.36 46.05
C GLU A 198 -67.39 -5.22 45.49
N ALA A 199 -67.12 -6.44 45.01
CA ALA A 199 -68.18 -7.39 44.66
C ALA A 199 -69.05 -7.67 45.88
N THR A 200 -70.38 -7.65 45.71
CA THR A 200 -71.33 -7.81 46.81
C THR A 200 -72.68 -8.34 46.34
N ILE A 201 -73.50 -8.81 47.27
CA ILE A 201 -74.89 -9.17 47.02
C ILE A 201 -75.79 -8.08 47.60
N ASN A 202 -76.61 -7.46 46.75
CA ASN A 202 -77.55 -6.40 47.11
C ASN A 202 -78.69 -6.93 48.00
N ALA A 203 -79.43 -6.01 48.63
CA ALA A 203 -80.54 -6.37 49.51
C ALA A 203 -81.69 -7.11 48.80
N ASP A 204 -81.82 -6.93 47.48
CA ASP A 204 -82.81 -7.62 46.63
C ASP A 204 -82.32 -9.01 46.15
N GLY A 205 -81.10 -9.42 46.50
CA GLY A 205 -80.49 -10.68 46.09
C GLY A 205 -79.71 -10.64 44.79
N SER A 206 -79.65 -9.50 44.08
CA SER A 206 -78.83 -9.34 42.88
C SER A 206 -77.33 -9.24 43.19
N VAL A 207 -76.48 -9.79 42.31
CA VAL A 207 -75.02 -9.75 42.47
C VAL A 207 -74.45 -8.51 41.76
N ARG A 208 -73.73 -7.66 42.49
CA ARG A 208 -72.86 -6.62 41.94
C ARG A 208 -71.47 -7.20 41.74
N GLY A 209 -71.00 -7.22 40.48
CA GLY A 209 -69.66 -7.70 40.12
C GLY A 209 -68.51 -6.85 40.67
N PRO A 210 -67.27 -7.34 40.59
CA PRO A 210 -66.10 -6.62 41.07
C PRO A 210 -65.79 -5.38 40.20
N ASN A 211 -65.03 -4.46 40.77
CA ASN A 211 -64.47 -3.26 40.14
C ASN A 211 -63.03 -3.06 40.65
N TYR A 212 -62.05 -3.67 39.97
CA TYR A 212 -60.64 -3.55 40.33
C TYR A 212 -60.07 -2.24 39.80
N LYS A 213 -59.47 -1.43 40.67
CA LYS A 213 -58.71 -0.23 40.29
C LYS A 213 -57.22 -0.56 40.22
N ILE A 214 -56.67 -0.65 39.01
CA ILE A 214 -55.25 -0.89 38.76
C ILE A 214 -54.71 0.31 37.99
N ASP A 215 -53.81 1.07 38.61
CA ASP A 215 -53.16 2.24 38.00
C ASP A 215 -54.16 3.25 37.39
N GLY A 216 -55.18 3.60 38.17
CA GLY A 216 -56.24 4.54 37.78
C GLY A 216 -57.26 3.99 36.77
N ARG A 217 -57.10 2.77 36.28
CA ARG A 217 -58.05 2.10 35.36
C ARG A 217 -58.95 1.14 36.12
N SER A 218 -60.21 1.04 35.70
CA SER A 218 -61.22 0.16 36.29
C SER A 218 -61.43 -1.09 35.45
N PHE A 219 -61.54 -2.25 36.10
CA PHE A 219 -61.79 -3.54 35.47
C PHE A 219 -62.95 -4.25 36.18
N SER A 220 -63.96 -4.69 35.43
CA SER A 220 -65.20 -5.26 35.97
C SER A 220 -65.15 -6.77 36.22
N ASP A 221 -64.02 -7.40 35.92
CA ASP A 221 -63.81 -8.83 36.04
C ASP A 221 -62.32 -9.14 36.28
N VAL A 222 -62.05 -10.32 36.83
CA VAL A 222 -60.69 -10.76 37.18
C VAL A 222 -59.82 -10.91 35.92
N GLY A 223 -60.40 -11.41 34.82
CA GLY A 223 -59.67 -11.73 33.61
C GLY A 223 -59.08 -10.49 32.93
N SER A 224 -59.87 -9.44 32.76
CA SER A 224 -59.41 -8.18 32.18
C SER A 224 -58.38 -7.47 33.07
N ALA A 225 -58.56 -7.52 34.38
CA ALA A 225 -57.62 -6.96 35.36
C ALA A 225 -56.25 -7.67 35.31
N LEU A 226 -56.25 -9.01 35.32
CA LEU A 226 -55.02 -9.81 35.24
C LEU A 226 -54.34 -9.70 33.87
N THR A 227 -55.11 -9.64 32.77
CA THR A 227 -54.55 -9.42 31.43
C THR A 227 -53.82 -8.09 31.34
N ASN A 228 -54.36 -7.02 31.95
CA ASN A 228 -53.66 -5.73 32.01
C ASN A 228 -52.33 -5.83 32.76
N LEU A 229 -52.32 -6.52 33.90
CA LEU A 229 -51.11 -6.70 34.70
C LEU A 229 -50.06 -7.55 33.96
N ASP A 230 -50.49 -8.61 33.28
CA ASP A 230 -49.63 -9.48 32.47
C ASP A 230 -48.93 -8.71 31.33
N GLU A 231 -49.68 -7.89 30.58
CA GLU A 231 -49.11 -7.06 29.51
C GLU A 231 -48.10 -6.03 30.06
N ARG A 232 -48.37 -5.45 31.23
CA ARG A 232 -47.40 -4.56 31.90
C ARG A 232 -46.15 -5.31 32.38
N ALA A 233 -46.30 -6.53 32.86
CA ALA A 233 -45.19 -7.37 33.26
C ALA A 233 -44.30 -7.73 32.06
N LYS A 234 -44.92 -8.11 30.92
CA LYS A 234 -44.21 -8.33 29.64
C LYS A 234 -43.45 -7.08 29.18
N ALA A 235 -44.07 -5.91 29.21
CA ALA A 235 -43.42 -4.65 28.84
C ALA A 235 -42.23 -4.32 29.76
N SER A 236 -42.36 -4.60 31.06
CA SER A 236 -41.28 -4.43 32.03
C SER A 236 -40.12 -5.41 31.76
N ALA A 237 -40.42 -6.68 31.44
CA ALA A 237 -39.41 -7.68 31.08
C ALA A 237 -38.63 -7.29 29.80
N GLN A 238 -39.31 -6.74 28.80
CA GLN A 238 -38.66 -6.20 27.59
C GLN A 238 -37.74 -5.01 27.91
N SER A 239 -38.21 -4.11 28.79
CA SER A 239 -37.41 -2.95 29.24
C SER A 239 -36.14 -3.40 29.98
N ILE A 240 -36.25 -4.42 30.84
CA ILE A 240 -35.11 -5.02 31.55
C ILE A 240 -34.13 -5.66 30.55
N THR A 241 -34.61 -6.42 29.58
CA THR A 241 -33.76 -7.03 28.53
C THR A 241 -33.02 -5.97 27.73
N THR A 242 -33.68 -4.83 27.44
CA THR A 242 -33.05 -3.71 26.74
C THR A 242 -31.96 -3.06 27.60
N LEU A 243 -32.21 -2.88 28.90
CA LEU A 243 -31.21 -2.38 29.84
C LEU A 243 -30.02 -3.33 29.97
N ASP A 244 -30.27 -4.64 30.03
CA ASP A 244 -29.23 -5.69 30.09
C ASP A 244 -28.31 -5.65 28.86
N GLY A 245 -28.87 -5.51 27.66
CA GLY A 245 -28.08 -5.31 26.44
C GLY A 245 -27.24 -4.02 26.47
N ARG A 246 -27.80 -2.92 26.99
CA ARG A 246 -27.05 -1.66 27.17
C ARG A 246 -25.91 -1.82 28.18
N VAL A 247 -26.14 -2.53 29.28
CA VAL A 247 -25.10 -2.81 30.30
C VAL A 247 -24.00 -3.66 29.69
N THR A 248 -24.34 -4.72 28.95
CA THR A 248 -23.37 -5.56 28.24
C THR A 248 -22.49 -4.74 27.28
N ASN A 249 -23.08 -3.80 26.54
CA ASN A 249 -22.32 -2.91 25.67
C ASN A 249 -21.36 -2.01 26.46
N VAL A 250 -21.84 -1.40 27.54
CA VAL A 250 -21.00 -0.56 28.42
C VAL A 250 -19.85 -1.36 29.04
N GLU A 251 -20.11 -2.60 29.48
CA GLU A 251 -19.06 -3.50 29.98
C GLU A 251 -18.00 -3.79 28.91
N GLY A 252 -18.43 -4.00 27.66
CA GLY A 252 -17.53 -4.15 26.51
C GLY A 252 -16.68 -2.91 26.25
N GLU A 253 -17.30 -1.73 26.22
CA GLU A 253 -16.61 -0.45 26.02
C GLU A 253 -15.59 -0.17 27.14
N VAL A 254 -15.98 -0.38 28.40
CA VAL A 254 -15.08 -0.22 29.57
C VAL A 254 -13.89 -1.17 29.49
N LYS A 255 -14.10 -2.40 29.03
CA LYS A 255 -13.00 -3.37 28.82
C LYS A 255 -12.03 -2.90 27.73
N SER A 256 -12.54 -2.35 26.63
CA SER A 256 -11.71 -1.77 25.56
C SER A 256 -10.89 -0.60 26.09
N ILE A 257 -11.54 0.34 26.80
CA ILE A 257 -10.85 1.49 27.40
C ILE A 257 -9.74 1.02 28.34
N ARG A 258 -9.97 -0.02 29.14
CA ARG A 258 -8.92 -0.58 30.01
C ARG A 258 -7.72 -1.07 29.20
N VAL A 259 -7.97 -1.83 28.13
CA VAL A 259 -6.90 -2.32 27.25
C VAL A 259 -6.13 -1.16 26.62
N ASP A 260 -6.83 -0.13 26.15
CA ASP A 260 -6.21 1.05 25.55
C ASP A 260 -5.36 1.83 26.57
N VAL A 261 -5.85 1.97 27.80
CA VAL A 261 -5.12 2.62 28.90
C VAL A 261 -3.89 1.82 29.32
N ASP A 262 -4.00 0.48 29.38
CA ASP A 262 -2.88 -0.40 29.71
C ASP A 262 -1.81 -0.40 28.60
N ASP A 263 -2.21 -0.38 27.32
CA ASP A 263 -1.31 -0.21 26.17
C ASP A 263 -0.60 1.15 26.23
N LEU A 264 -1.36 2.23 26.42
CA LEU A 264 -0.80 3.57 26.56
C LEU A 264 0.17 3.64 27.74
N GLY A 265 -0.18 3.04 28.88
CA GLY A 265 0.67 2.95 30.06
C GLY A 265 1.96 2.19 29.77
N THR A 266 1.88 1.04 29.10
CA THR A 266 3.05 0.25 28.67
C THR A 266 3.95 1.06 27.72
N ARG A 267 3.35 1.75 26.75
CA ARG A 267 4.07 2.54 25.76
C ARG A 267 4.75 3.77 26.35
N LEU A 268 4.13 4.40 27.34
CA LEU A 268 4.69 5.53 28.08
C LEU A 268 5.82 5.07 29.00
N ASN A 269 5.61 4.01 29.80
CA ASN A 269 6.61 3.47 30.72
C ASN A 269 7.87 2.97 30.00
N ASN A 270 7.69 2.35 28.83
CA ASN A 270 8.81 1.91 28.00
C ASN A 270 9.39 3.03 27.12
N GLY A 271 8.85 4.25 27.18
CA GLY A 271 9.27 5.38 26.34
C GLY A 271 9.09 5.17 24.84
N ILE A 272 8.39 4.13 24.39
CA ILE A 272 8.31 3.73 22.98
C ILE A 272 7.35 4.56 22.14
N THR A 273 6.57 5.46 22.75
CA THR A 273 5.67 6.39 22.07
C THR A 273 6.05 7.84 22.37
N GLY A 274 6.53 8.56 21.35
CA GLY A 274 6.84 9.98 21.47
C GLY A 274 8.01 10.41 20.60
N LEU A 275 8.46 11.64 20.82
CA LEU A 275 9.69 12.16 20.21
C LEU A 275 10.92 11.64 20.93
N VAL A 276 10.88 11.40 22.23
CA VAL A 276 12.02 10.87 22.99
C VAL A 276 11.72 9.42 23.34
N ARG A 277 12.51 8.48 22.79
CA ARG A 277 12.36 7.05 23.05
C ARG A 277 13.62 6.45 23.59
N GLN A 278 13.48 5.68 24.67
CA GLN A 278 14.52 4.77 25.12
C GLN A 278 14.31 3.41 24.44
N ASP A 279 15.33 2.93 23.75
CA ASP A 279 15.34 1.57 23.23
C ASP A 279 15.46 0.57 24.40
N PRO A 280 14.54 -0.40 24.54
CA PRO A 280 14.51 -1.28 25.71
C PRO A 280 15.67 -2.29 25.77
N ALA A 281 16.37 -2.53 24.65
CA ALA A 281 17.48 -3.48 24.59
C ALA A 281 18.84 -2.82 24.85
N SER A 282 19.09 -1.68 24.21
CA SER A 282 20.35 -0.93 24.30
C SER A 282 20.33 0.17 25.37
N LEU A 283 19.15 0.51 25.89
CA LEU A 283 18.89 1.65 26.76
C LEU A 283 19.25 3.01 26.14
N ALA A 284 19.54 3.05 24.83
CA ALA A 284 19.85 4.27 24.10
C ALA A 284 18.64 5.18 24.02
N ILE A 285 18.82 6.47 24.32
CA ILE A 285 17.79 7.49 24.17
C ILE A 285 17.92 8.10 22.78
N SER A 286 16.85 8.02 22.00
CA SER A 286 16.73 8.62 20.67
C SER A 286 15.72 9.76 20.69
N ILE A 287 15.97 10.79 19.87
CA ILE A 287 15.05 11.93 19.72
C ILE A 287 14.61 11.99 18.25
N GLY A 288 13.33 11.70 17.99
CA GLY A 288 12.71 11.82 16.68
C GLY A 288 13.24 10.83 15.64
N ALA A 289 14.04 9.83 16.01
CA ALA A 289 14.72 8.95 15.06
C ALA A 289 13.77 8.21 14.09
N ASP A 290 12.58 7.83 14.57
CA ASP A 290 11.54 7.17 13.74
C ASP A 290 10.59 8.18 13.07
N LYS A 291 10.87 9.48 13.17
CA LYS A 291 10.07 10.58 12.62
C LYS A 291 10.89 11.31 11.57
N GLY A 292 10.24 11.78 10.50
CA GLY A 292 10.93 12.62 9.51
C GLY A 292 11.30 13.98 10.09
N GLY A 293 12.35 14.60 9.55
CA GLY A 293 12.81 15.94 9.94
C GLY A 293 14.33 16.03 9.91
N ALA A 294 14.86 17.21 9.55
CA ALA A 294 16.31 17.42 9.44
C ALA A 294 16.89 18.24 10.62
N SER A 295 16.05 18.73 11.54
CA SER A 295 16.46 19.64 12.61
C SER A 295 15.74 19.36 13.93
N VAL A 296 16.49 19.39 15.04
CA VAL A 296 15.96 19.39 16.41
C VAL A 296 16.25 20.75 17.03
N SER A 297 15.20 21.50 17.40
CA SER A 297 15.33 22.77 18.10
C SER A 297 15.08 22.60 19.60
N VAL A 298 15.98 23.10 20.43
CA VAL A 298 15.81 23.19 21.89
C VAL A 298 15.48 24.61 22.36
N ALA A 299 15.19 25.53 21.44
CA ALA A 299 14.79 26.89 21.80
C ALA A 299 13.40 26.89 22.46
N GLY A 300 13.25 27.64 23.55
CA GLY A 300 11.96 27.92 24.17
C GLY A 300 11.35 29.24 23.65
N THR A 301 10.18 29.61 24.16
CA THR A 301 9.54 30.91 23.87
C THR A 301 10.42 32.10 24.26
N ASP A 302 11.30 31.92 25.25
CA ASP A 302 12.22 32.95 25.74
C ASP A 302 13.59 32.91 25.04
N GLY A 303 13.72 32.13 23.95
CA GLY A 303 14.93 32.05 23.12
C GLY A 303 15.73 30.75 23.27
N THR A 304 16.99 30.79 22.82
CA THR A 304 17.92 29.65 22.77
C THR A 304 18.32 29.17 24.16
N ARG A 305 18.49 27.85 24.33
CA ARG A 305 18.89 27.22 25.60
C ARG A 305 20.32 26.68 25.52
N VAL A 306 21.01 26.65 26.66
CA VAL A 306 22.30 25.94 26.80
C VAL A 306 22.02 24.45 27.01
N LEU A 307 22.64 23.61 26.17
CA LEU A 307 22.60 22.16 26.36
C LEU A 307 23.75 21.74 27.26
N THR A 308 23.45 21.13 28.41
CA THR A 308 24.42 20.71 29.43
C THR A 308 24.42 19.19 29.59
N GLY A 309 25.49 18.63 30.17
CA GLY A 309 25.61 17.17 30.37
C GLY A 309 26.07 16.38 29.14
N LEU A 310 26.49 17.05 28.06
CA LEU A 310 27.11 16.36 26.92
C LEU A 310 28.50 15.84 27.28
N SER A 311 28.78 14.60 26.88
CA SER A 311 30.14 14.09 26.76
C SER A 311 30.80 14.66 25.50
N ASN A 312 32.14 14.62 25.43
CA ASN A 312 32.89 15.04 24.25
C ASN A 312 32.52 14.16 23.05
N GLY A 313 32.20 14.77 21.91
CA GLY A 313 31.94 14.06 20.66
C GLY A 313 33.19 13.37 20.12
N VAL A 314 33.03 12.24 19.46
CA VAL A 314 34.12 11.47 18.84
C VAL A 314 33.91 11.32 17.34
N ASP A 315 32.67 11.06 16.91
CA ASP A 315 32.32 10.89 15.51
C ASP A 315 32.10 12.25 14.82
N ASP A 316 32.23 12.29 13.49
CA ASP A 316 32.10 13.52 12.68
C ASP A 316 30.73 14.21 12.82
N THR A 317 29.70 13.47 13.24
CA THR A 317 28.33 13.97 13.44
C THR A 317 27.97 14.29 14.89
N ASP A 318 28.89 14.08 15.83
CA ASP A 318 28.65 14.37 17.23
C ASP A 318 28.66 15.87 17.52
N ALA A 319 27.93 16.27 18.57
CA ALA A 319 27.99 17.64 19.05
C ALA A 319 29.35 17.90 19.75
N VAL A 320 30.01 19.00 19.36
CA VAL A 320 31.27 19.45 19.99
C VAL A 320 30.97 20.17 21.30
N THR A 321 31.61 19.75 22.40
CA THR A 321 31.47 20.42 23.70
C THR A 321 32.43 21.61 23.83
N ILE A 322 32.11 22.53 24.76
CA ILE A 322 33.03 23.61 25.15
C ILE A 322 34.37 23.07 25.67
N ALA A 323 34.39 21.87 26.27
CA ALA A 323 35.64 21.26 26.72
C ALA A 323 36.55 20.88 25.53
N GLN A 324 35.98 20.36 24.44
CA GLN A 324 36.74 20.07 23.22
C GLN A 324 37.27 21.35 22.56
N LEU A 325 36.44 22.39 22.49
CA LEU A 325 36.85 23.67 21.92
C LEU A 325 37.94 24.37 22.77
N LYS A 326 37.95 24.16 24.09
CA LYS A 326 39.05 24.57 24.98
C LYS A 326 40.31 23.74 24.76
N ALA A 327 40.18 22.43 24.58
CA ALA A 327 41.32 21.54 24.33
C ALA A 327 42.04 21.87 23.02
N THR A 328 41.33 22.41 22.01
CA THR A 328 41.93 22.92 20.77
C THR A 328 42.58 24.30 20.91
N GLY A 329 42.49 24.95 22.08
CA GLY A 329 43.08 26.28 22.33
C GLY A 329 42.38 27.45 21.64
N LEU A 330 41.17 27.24 21.09
CA LEU A 330 40.44 28.24 20.30
C LEU A 330 39.66 29.23 21.19
N ILE A 331 39.35 28.85 22.44
CA ILE A 331 38.61 29.65 23.42
C ILE A 331 39.26 29.57 24.81
N ASP A 332 39.04 30.59 25.64
CA ASP A 332 39.53 30.68 27.02
C ASP A 332 38.67 29.87 28.01
N PRO A 333 39.08 29.76 29.29
CA PRO A 333 38.29 29.06 30.31
C PRO A 333 36.88 29.63 30.53
N ASN A 334 36.63 30.89 30.15
CA ASN A 334 35.33 31.57 30.23
C ASN A 334 34.51 31.48 28.92
N GLY A 335 35.03 30.79 27.90
CA GLY A 335 34.37 30.63 26.60
C GLY A 335 34.59 31.80 25.62
N LYS A 336 35.47 32.75 25.94
CA LYS A 336 35.84 33.84 25.04
C LYS A 336 36.80 33.32 23.98
N GLN A 337 36.58 33.67 22.72
CA GLN A 337 37.48 33.32 21.61
C GLN A 337 38.90 33.86 21.84
N LEU A 338 39.91 33.01 21.68
CA LEU A 338 41.34 33.34 21.89
C LEU A 338 42.12 33.60 20.59
N GLY A 339 41.48 33.56 19.43
CA GLY A 339 42.11 33.94 18.16
C GLY A 339 43.07 32.87 17.66
N ALA A 340 42.51 31.81 17.09
CA ALA A 340 43.26 30.93 16.19
C ALA A 340 43.74 31.74 14.99
N LEU A 341 44.88 31.35 14.40
CA LEU A 341 45.21 31.77 13.04
C LEU A 341 44.12 31.22 12.11
N ALA A 342 43.14 32.04 11.76
CA ALA A 342 42.12 31.69 10.79
C ALA A 342 42.69 31.90 9.39
N TYR A 343 42.64 30.87 8.57
CA TYR A 343 42.83 31.03 7.14
C TYR A 343 41.63 31.79 6.57
N ASP A 344 41.87 32.59 5.54
CA ASP A 344 40.87 33.47 4.93
C ASP A 344 39.72 32.67 4.29
N ASP A 345 39.97 31.40 3.93
CA ASP A 345 38.99 30.46 3.37
C ASP A 345 39.38 28.99 3.65
N LEU A 346 38.51 28.07 3.19
CA LEU A 346 38.66 26.61 3.38
C LEU A 346 39.79 25.97 2.55
N THR A 347 40.40 26.69 1.61
CA THR A 347 41.52 26.16 0.79
C THR A 347 42.84 26.14 1.56
N LEU A 348 42.86 26.78 2.73
CA LEU A 348 44.05 26.96 3.57
C LEU A 348 45.20 27.68 2.83
N GLY A 349 44.90 28.38 1.73
CA GLY A 349 45.90 29.03 0.87
C GLY A 349 46.42 30.36 1.40
N ARG A 350 45.70 31.03 2.32
CA ARG A 350 46.09 32.33 2.88
C ARG A 350 45.56 32.51 4.30
N ALA A 351 46.38 33.07 5.19
CA ALA A 351 45.94 33.54 6.50
C ALA A 351 46.34 35.01 6.67
N THR A 352 45.37 35.89 6.88
CA THR A 352 45.60 37.33 7.05
C THR A 352 45.71 37.71 8.52
N LEU A 353 46.85 38.27 8.92
CA LEU A 353 47.09 38.75 10.28
C LEU A 353 46.58 40.21 10.43
N GLY A 354 45.37 40.38 10.97
CA GLY A 354 44.59 41.63 10.93
C GLY A 354 44.99 42.79 11.87
N GLY A 355 46.23 42.84 12.38
CA GLY A 355 46.69 43.96 13.20
C GLY A 355 46.70 45.28 12.43
N VAL A 356 46.16 46.37 13.00
CA VAL A 356 46.03 47.69 12.34
C VAL A 356 47.39 48.29 11.91
N GLY A 357 48.50 47.84 12.51
CA GLY A 357 49.88 48.17 12.11
C GLY A 357 50.67 47.00 11.52
N GLY A 358 49.99 45.94 11.08
CA GLY A 358 50.60 44.63 10.81
C GLY A 358 50.82 43.82 12.10
N THR A 359 51.09 42.53 11.96
CA THR A 359 51.36 41.63 13.10
C THR A 359 52.81 41.19 13.05
N LEU A 360 53.55 41.39 14.15
CA LEU A 360 54.91 40.89 14.29
C LEU A 360 54.88 39.36 14.41
N LEU A 361 55.47 38.66 13.44
CA LEU A 361 55.70 37.22 13.52
C LEU A 361 57.07 36.98 14.17
N ALA A 362 57.09 36.83 15.51
CA ALA A 362 58.31 36.67 16.30
C ALA A 362 58.72 35.20 16.45
N ASN A 363 60.00 34.96 16.74
CA ASN A 363 60.58 33.64 17.02
C ASN A 363 60.48 32.63 15.84
N VAL A 364 60.67 33.11 14.60
CA VAL A 364 60.71 32.27 13.39
C VAL A 364 62.14 31.74 13.18
N ALA A 365 62.31 30.42 13.20
CA ALA A 365 63.60 29.78 12.87
C ALA A 365 64.02 30.08 11.41
N PRO A 366 65.32 30.03 11.06
CA PRO A 366 65.75 30.25 9.67
C PRO A 366 65.12 29.24 8.71
N GLY A 367 64.34 29.71 7.73
CA GLY A 367 63.67 28.88 6.74
C GLY A 367 64.60 28.46 5.59
N MET A 368 64.52 27.23 5.12
CA MET A 368 65.37 26.74 4.03
C MET A 368 65.30 27.63 2.78
N ILE A 369 66.44 28.12 2.29
CA ILE A 369 66.54 28.90 1.05
C ILE A 369 66.96 27.97 -0.10
N ALA A 370 65.96 27.35 -0.73
CA ALA A 370 66.13 26.44 -1.88
C ALA A 370 64.94 26.57 -2.85
N ALA A 371 65.11 26.12 -4.09
CA ALA A 371 64.04 26.14 -5.10
C ALA A 371 62.85 25.28 -4.63
N GLY A 372 61.66 25.89 -4.56
CA GLY A 372 60.42 25.24 -4.11
C GLY A 372 60.15 25.30 -2.60
N SER A 373 61.02 25.94 -1.80
CA SER A 373 60.78 26.13 -0.37
C SER A 373 59.57 27.03 -0.11
N MET A 374 58.72 26.62 0.85
CA MET A 374 57.56 27.37 1.33
C MET A 374 57.75 27.86 2.78
N GLU A 375 58.98 27.78 3.30
CA GLU A 375 59.30 28.20 4.64
C GLU A 375 59.44 29.73 4.72
N ALA A 376 59.01 30.32 5.84
CA ALA A 376 59.15 31.76 6.05
C ALA A 376 60.62 32.13 6.25
N VAL A 377 61.14 33.06 5.45
CA VAL A 377 62.49 33.63 5.65
C VAL A 377 62.46 34.62 6.81
N ASN A 378 63.41 34.50 7.74
CA ASN A 378 63.51 35.43 8.85
C ASN A 378 64.54 36.54 8.56
N GLY A 379 64.56 37.57 9.41
CA GLY A 379 65.44 38.72 9.25
C GLY A 379 66.95 38.38 9.22
N GLY A 380 67.39 37.33 9.93
CA GLY A 380 68.79 36.90 9.93
C GLY A 380 69.27 36.36 8.58
N GLN A 381 68.37 35.76 7.81
CA GLN A 381 68.68 35.21 6.49
C GLN A 381 68.74 36.28 5.40
N LEU A 382 67.83 37.27 5.45
CA LEU A 382 67.90 38.44 4.57
C LEU A 382 69.17 39.27 4.84
N PHE A 383 69.54 39.41 6.12
CA PHE A 383 70.79 40.07 6.51
C PHE A 383 72.03 39.39 5.91
N THR A 384 72.05 38.05 5.86
CA THR A 384 73.14 37.29 5.21
C THR A 384 73.21 37.55 3.70
N MET A 385 72.06 37.75 3.04
CA MET A 385 72.01 38.09 1.62
C MET A 385 72.42 39.55 1.36
N GLN A 386 72.06 40.47 2.25
CA GLN A 386 72.51 41.87 2.21
C GLN A 386 74.05 41.96 2.27
N GLN A 387 74.69 41.21 3.16
CA GLN A 387 76.16 41.14 3.22
C GLN A 387 76.83 40.69 1.91
N LYS A 388 76.17 39.82 1.12
CA LYS A 388 76.68 39.39 -0.20
C LYS A 388 76.50 40.46 -1.27
N ILE A 389 75.47 41.29 -1.17
CA ILE A 389 75.23 42.43 -2.08
C ILE A 389 76.25 43.54 -1.81
N ASP A 390 76.54 43.84 -0.55
CA ASP A 390 77.56 44.83 -0.16
C ASP A 390 78.96 44.42 -0.65
N LEU A 391 79.25 43.12 -0.70
CA LEU A 391 80.48 42.56 -1.27
C LEU A 391 80.55 42.72 -2.80
N LEU A 392 79.42 42.62 -3.52
CA LEU A 392 79.35 42.86 -4.96
C LEU A 392 79.52 44.35 -5.29
N ASP A 393 78.94 45.22 -4.47
CA ASP A 393 79.10 46.68 -4.55
C ASP A 393 80.58 47.08 -4.44
N THR A 394 81.29 46.52 -3.45
CA THR A 394 82.74 46.72 -3.25
C THR A 394 83.57 46.23 -4.45
N ARG A 395 83.17 45.15 -5.13
CA ARG A 395 83.88 44.62 -6.31
C ARG A 395 83.70 45.50 -7.55
N LEU A 396 82.56 46.15 -7.70
CA LEU A 396 82.27 47.05 -8.82
C LEU A 396 83.12 48.33 -8.73
N THR A 397 83.29 48.87 -7.53
CA THR A 397 84.16 50.03 -7.26
C THR A 397 85.64 49.79 -7.62
N ASN A 398 86.11 48.54 -7.56
CA ASN A 398 87.48 48.19 -7.92
C ASN A 398 87.72 48.11 -9.44
N PHE A 399 86.68 47.91 -10.26
CA PHE A 399 86.80 47.90 -11.73
C PHE A 399 86.82 49.32 -12.33
N GLU A 400 86.22 50.29 -11.63
CA GLU A 400 86.12 51.67 -12.09
C GLU A 400 87.39 52.49 -11.85
N ASN A 401 88.34 51.99 -11.05
CA ASN A 401 89.48 52.79 -10.55
C ASN A 401 90.89 52.33 -11.00
N ASP A 402 91.06 51.29 -11.83
CA ASP A 402 92.40 50.77 -12.18
C ASP A 402 92.73 50.90 -13.69
N LYS A 403 93.55 51.90 -14.06
CA LYS A 403 94.09 52.12 -15.42
C LYS A 403 95.60 52.40 -15.35
N PRO A 404 96.49 51.49 -15.80
CA PRO A 404 97.94 51.78 -15.95
C PRO A 404 98.29 52.41 -17.32
N ALA A 405 99.36 53.22 -17.36
CA ALA A 405 99.78 54.18 -18.41
C ALA A 405 100.61 53.63 -19.62
N PRO A 406 100.86 54.40 -20.72
CA PRO A 406 101.26 53.90 -22.06
C PRO A 406 102.75 54.14 -22.50
N PRO A 407 103.26 53.46 -23.56
CA PRO A 407 104.43 53.89 -24.39
C PRO A 407 104.09 54.10 -25.92
N PRO A 408 105.00 54.62 -26.79
CA PRO A 408 104.81 55.76 -27.73
C PRO A 408 104.43 55.41 -29.21
N PRO A 409 104.13 56.41 -30.10
CA PRO A 409 103.42 56.21 -31.37
C PRO A 409 104.32 56.08 -32.63
N PRO A 410 103.91 55.29 -33.65
CA PRO A 410 104.41 55.38 -35.03
C PRO A 410 103.32 55.90 -36.01
N PRO A 411 103.67 56.29 -37.27
CA PRO A 411 103.28 57.57 -37.86
C PRO A 411 102.01 57.53 -38.73
N GLY A 412 101.46 58.73 -38.96
CA GLY A 412 100.26 58.96 -39.75
C GLY A 412 100.33 58.44 -41.20
N GLY A 413 99.28 57.72 -41.56
CA GLY A 413 98.83 57.44 -42.92
C GLY A 413 97.31 57.38 -42.92
N ASN A 414 96.69 58.18 -43.78
CA ASN A 414 95.26 58.46 -43.90
C ASN A 414 94.30 57.28 -43.63
N HIS A 415 93.29 57.55 -42.79
CA HIS A 415 92.06 56.78 -42.66
C HIS A 415 91.23 56.83 -43.96
N GLY A 416 91.56 55.95 -44.90
CA GLY A 416 90.79 55.77 -46.13
C GLY A 416 89.91 54.52 -46.06
N ASN A 417 88.77 54.62 -45.35
CA ASN A 417 87.66 53.66 -45.19
C ASN A 417 87.52 52.98 -43.81
N ASP A 418 86.27 52.92 -43.32
CA ASP A 418 85.83 52.57 -41.95
C ASP A 418 85.87 51.05 -41.62
N PHE A 419 86.67 50.26 -42.34
CA PHE A 419 86.70 48.81 -42.17
C PHE A 419 88.06 48.28 -41.68
N ALA A 420 88.08 47.89 -40.40
CA ALA A 420 88.93 46.88 -39.76
C ALA A 420 90.30 46.56 -40.41
N GLN A 421 91.33 47.34 -40.07
CA GLN A 421 92.72 46.91 -40.22
C GLN A 421 93.09 46.04 -39.01
N PHE A 422 93.36 44.76 -39.23
CA PHE A 422 93.86 43.85 -38.20
C PHE A 422 95.13 43.14 -38.69
N GLY A 423 96.29 43.60 -38.19
CA GLY A 423 97.61 43.06 -38.48
C GLY A 423 98.68 44.15 -38.55
N ASP A 424 99.83 43.93 -37.92
CA ASP A 424 100.96 44.87 -38.00
C ASP A 424 101.45 44.98 -39.46
N GLY A 425 101.63 46.21 -39.97
CA GLY A 425 102.03 46.48 -41.36
C GLY A 425 100.98 46.26 -42.46
N SER A 426 99.71 45.94 -42.13
CA SER A 426 98.65 45.76 -43.14
C SER A 426 98.15 47.10 -43.71
N GLY A 427 97.89 47.17 -45.03
CA GLY A 427 97.47 48.41 -45.71
C GLY A 427 96.37 48.20 -46.76
N ALA A 428 95.16 48.63 -46.44
CA ALA A 428 94.03 48.75 -47.36
C ALA A 428 94.05 50.16 -47.99
N THR A 429 94.82 50.34 -49.07
CA THR A 429 95.07 51.66 -49.67
C THR A 429 94.22 51.95 -50.91
N GLY A 430 93.56 50.95 -51.48
CA GLY A 430 92.55 51.15 -52.53
C GLY A 430 91.22 51.63 -51.96
N LYS A 431 90.40 52.36 -52.73
CA LYS A 431 89.06 52.75 -52.28
C LYS A 431 88.23 51.50 -52.00
N ASN A 432 87.47 51.46 -50.90
CA ASN A 432 86.64 50.30 -50.51
C ASN A 432 87.42 48.97 -50.42
N SER A 433 88.71 49.01 -50.12
CA SER A 433 89.54 47.81 -49.97
C SER A 433 89.55 47.27 -48.53
N ILE A 434 89.89 45.99 -48.38
CA ILE A 434 90.00 45.29 -47.09
C ILE A 434 91.35 44.56 -47.01
N ALA A 435 92.13 44.79 -45.96
CA ALA A 435 93.39 44.10 -45.70
C ALA A 435 93.40 43.45 -44.31
N LEU A 436 93.47 42.11 -44.25
CA LEU A 436 93.35 41.32 -43.03
C LEU A 436 94.52 40.33 -42.92
N GLY A 437 95.40 40.53 -41.94
CA GLY A 437 96.63 39.76 -41.71
C GLY A 437 97.90 40.62 -41.75
N GLN A 438 98.95 40.21 -41.02
CA GLN A 438 100.22 40.96 -40.95
C GLN A 438 100.79 41.18 -42.37
N ASN A 439 101.16 42.43 -42.71
CA ASN A 439 101.63 42.86 -44.05
C ASN A 439 100.67 42.54 -45.22
N ALA A 440 99.37 42.29 -44.97
CA ALA A 440 98.40 42.17 -46.05
C ALA A 440 98.22 43.53 -46.75
N LYS A 441 98.22 43.55 -48.10
CA LYS A 441 98.16 44.77 -48.90
C LYS A 441 97.04 44.70 -49.92
N ALA A 442 95.99 45.49 -49.72
CA ALA A 442 94.88 45.64 -50.66
C ALA A 442 94.97 47.04 -51.31
N SER A 443 95.70 47.14 -52.41
CA SER A 443 96.03 48.42 -53.05
C SER A 443 95.22 48.72 -54.31
N GLY A 444 94.50 47.74 -54.86
CA GLY A 444 93.51 47.99 -55.90
C GLY A 444 92.21 48.55 -55.31
N ASP A 445 91.49 49.40 -56.04
CA ASP A 445 90.14 49.81 -55.64
C ASP A 445 89.23 48.56 -55.55
N GLU A 446 88.37 48.49 -54.53
CA GLU A 446 87.45 47.38 -54.21
C GLU A 446 88.16 46.04 -53.96
N SER A 447 89.47 46.05 -53.68
CA SER A 447 90.25 44.82 -53.49
C SER A 447 90.20 44.26 -52.07
N VAL A 448 90.39 42.94 -51.93
CA VAL A 448 90.44 42.25 -50.64
C VAL A 448 91.70 41.40 -50.52
N ALA A 449 92.54 41.67 -49.54
CA ALA A 449 93.71 40.87 -49.20
C ALA A 449 93.48 40.18 -47.85
N LEU A 450 93.38 38.85 -47.84
CA LEU A 450 93.07 38.04 -46.65
C LEU A 450 94.15 36.98 -46.40
N GLY A 451 95.02 37.23 -45.43
CA GLY A 451 96.14 36.38 -45.01
C GLY A 451 97.44 37.17 -44.89
N THR A 452 98.39 36.70 -44.06
CA THR A 452 99.71 37.32 -43.90
C THR A 452 100.42 37.51 -45.25
N ASN A 453 101.05 38.66 -45.50
CA ASN A 453 101.75 39.02 -46.75
C ASN A 453 100.91 38.87 -48.05
N SER A 454 99.58 38.72 -47.96
CA SER A 454 98.73 38.68 -49.15
C SER A 454 98.71 40.04 -49.85
N THR A 455 98.73 40.08 -51.18
CA THR A 455 98.74 41.31 -51.97
C THR A 455 97.65 41.28 -53.03
N ALA A 456 96.62 42.11 -52.89
CA ALA A 456 95.58 42.34 -53.90
C ALA A 456 95.80 43.73 -54.53
N SER A 457 96.46 43.76 -55.70
CA SER A 457 96.80 45.00 -56.40
C SER A 457 95.96 45.27 -57.64
N GLY A 458 95.23 44.29 -58.16
CA GLY A 458 94.20 44.50 -59.18
C GLY A 458 92.93 45.14 -58.60
N LYS A 459 92.20 45.92 -59.39
CA LYS A 459 90.87 46.45 -59.03
C LYS A 459 89.85 45.31 -58.90
N ASN A 460 88.95 45.40 -57.93
CA ASN A 460 87.91 44.40 -57.65
C ASN A 460 88.49 42.97 -57.56
N SER A 461 89.70 42.84 -57.01
CA SER A 461 90.43 41.56 -56.91
C SER A 461 90.50 41.06 -55.48
N VAL A 462 90.62 39.74 -55.31
CA VAL A 462 90.73 39.09 -54.01
C VAL A 462 91.99 38.23 -53.95
N ALA A 463 92.93 38.55 -53.06
CA ALA A 463 94.07 37.70 -52.71
C ALA A 463 93.74 36.91 -51.44
N LEU A 464 93.46 35.61 -51.58
CA LEU A 464 92.98 34.74 -50.52
C LEU A 464 94.07 33.74 -50.09
N GLY A 465 94.55 33.86 -48.85
CA GLY A 465 95.60 33.02 -48.25
C GLY A 465 96.94 33.74 -48.04
N ASN A 466 97.78 33.17 -47.16
CA ASN A 466 99.12 33.71 -46.85
C ASN A 466 100.01 33.81 -48.11
N ASN A 467 100.70 34.93 -48.34
CA ASN A 467 101.51 35.21 -49.53
C ASN A 467 100.77 35.15 -50.88
N SER A 468 99.43 35.12 -50.92
CA SER A 468 98.69 35.13 -52.19
C SER A 468 98.83 36.47 -52.91
N VAL A 469 98.88 36.46 -54.24
CA VAL A 469 99.01 37.67 -55.07
C VAL A 469 97.89 37.69 -56.11
N ALA A 470 97.04 38.71 -56.06
CA ALA A 470 96.02 39.03 -57.04
C ALA A 470 96.38 40.35 -57.73
N ASP A 471 97.13 40.27 -58.82
CA ASP A 471 97.69 41.41 -59.55
C ASP A 471 96.92 41.78 -60.83
N ARG A 472 95.81 41.08 -61.10
CA ARG A 472 94.91 41.31 -62.22
C ARG A 472 93.54 41.76 -61.74
N ASP A 473 92.96 42.74 -62.44
CA ASP A 473 91.60 43.22 -62.17
C ASP A 473 90.57 42.09 -62.31
N ASP A 474 89.51 42.12 -61.51
CA ASP A 474 88.38 41.16 -61.50
C ASP A 474 88.78 39.69 -61.30
N THR A 475 89.77 39.42 -60.44
CA THR A 475 90.24 38.04 -60.17
C THR A 475 90.19 37.66 -58.70
N VAL A 476 89.99 36.37 -58.43
CA VAL A 476 90.23 35.76 -57.12
C VAL A 476 91.47 34.89 -57.23
N SER A 477 92.57 35.33 -56.62
CA SER A 477 93.81 34.55 -56.52
C SER A 477 93.88 33.83 -55.19
N VAL A 478 94.11 32.52 -55.23
CA VAL A 478 94.27 31.68 -54.03
C VAL A 478 95.74 31.33 -53.75
N GLY A 479 96.68 31.94 -54.46
CA GLY A 479 98.11 31.65 -54.35
C GLY A 479 98.98 32.71 -55.02
N ALA A 480 100.25 32.39 -55.23
CA ALA A 480 101.19 33.20 -56.01
C ALA A 480 101.97 32.27 -56.95
N PRO A 481 102.67 32.79 -57.98
CA PRO A 481 103.52 31.96 -58.83
C PRO A 481 104.50 31.11 -58.00
N GLY A 482 104.45 29.78 -58.16
CA GLY A 482 105.25 28.82 -57.40
C GLY A 482 104.74 28.49 -55.99
N GLN A 483 103.61 29.09 -55.58
CA GLN A 483 102.88 28.81 -54.34
C GLN A 483 101.37 28.67 -54.64
N GLU A 484 101.03 27.91 -55.69
CA GLU A 484 99.65 27.64 -56.07
C GLU A 484 98.95 26.74 -55.05
N ARG A 485 97.66 27.00 -54.82
CA ARG A 485 96.85 26.19 -53.90
C ARG A 485 95.82 25.37 -54.65
N GLN A 486 95.57 24.18 -54.12
CA GLN A 486 94.45 23.36 -54.56
C GLN A 486 93.14 23.93 -54.04
N ILE A 487 92.14 24.01 -54.90
CA ILE A 487 90.75 24.27 -54.51
C ILE A 487 90.07 22.90 -54.37
N THR A 488 89.78 22.51 -53.14
CA THR A 488 89.19 21.19 -52.82
C THR A 488 87.68 21.31 -52.60
N ASN A 489 86.96 20.18 -52.68
CA ASN A 489 85.51 20.10 -52.53
C ASN A 489 84.69 20.89 -53.58
N VAL A 490 85.22 21.03 -54.80
CA VAL A 490 84.51 21.66 -55.91
C VAL A 490 83.43 20.71 -56.45
N LYS A 491 82.16 21.07 -56.25
CA LYS A 491 81.02 20.37 -56.84
C LYS A 491 81.05 20.52 -58.38
N ALA A 492 80.46 19.56 -59.09
CA ALA A 492 80.36 19.60 -60.55
C ALA A 492 79.63 20.88 -61.00
N GLY A 493 80.24 21.64 -61.90
CA GLY A 493 79.67 22.85 -62.47
C GLY A 493 78.47 22.54 -63.36
N THR A 494 77.43 23.37 -63.28
CA THR A 494 76.16 23.20 -64.01
C THR A 494 75.83 24.36 -64.94
N ALA A 495 76.41 25.53 -64.70
CA ALA A 495 76.31 26.71 -65.56
C ALA A 495 77.62 26.94 -66.35
N PRO A 496 77.57 27.68 -67.49
CA PRO A 496 78.75 27.91 -68.33
C PRO A 496 79.92 28.63 -67.64
N THR A 497 79.70 29.31 -66.52
CA THR A 497 80.71 30.05 -65.76
C THR A 497 81.15 29.33 -64.48
N ASP A 498 80.65 28.12 -64.22
CA ASP A 498 81.04 27.34 -63.05
C ASP A 498 82.42 26.70 -63.26
N ALA A 499 83.17 26.55 -62.17
CA ALA A 499 84.42 25.81 -62.20
C ALA A 499 84.15 24.31 -62.47
N VAL A 500 84.85 23.73 -63.45
CA VAL A 500 84.78 22.31 -63.76
C VAL A 500 85.64 21.53 -62.76
N ASN A 501 85.07 20.48 -62.16
CA ASN A 501 85.84 19.62 -61.26
C ASN A 501 86.54 18.47 -62.01
N VAL A 502 87.51 17.82 -61.35
CA VAL A 502 88.31 16.76 -61.98
C VAL A 502 87.45 15.55 -62.38
N GLN A 503 86.32 15.30 -61.72
CA GLN A 503 85.40 14.22 -62.07
C GLN A 503 84.75 14.48 -63.44
N GLN A 504 84.19 15.68 -63.67
CA GLN A 504 83.61 16.06 -64.96
C GLN A 504 84.62 15.97 -66.11
N LEU A 505 85.86 16.41 -65.88
CA LEU A 505 86.93 16.30 -66.87
C LEU A 505 87.29 14.83 -67.17
N ARG A 506 87.38 13.98 -66.13
CA ARG A 506 87.69 12.56 -66.29
C ARG A 506 86.57 11.79 -67.00
N ASP A 507 85.31 12.11 -66.71
CA ASP A 507 84.17 11.48 -67.36
C ASP A 507 84.15 11.81 -68.86
N GLN A 508 84.44 13.07 -69.21
CA GLN A 508 84.53 13.50 -70.60
C GLN A 508 85.73 12.90 -71.34
N ILE A 509 86.91 12.81 -70.70
CA ILE A 509 88.08 12.12 -71.27
C ILE A 509 87.85 10.60 -71.36
N GLY A 510 87.12 10.01 -70.41
CA GLY A 510 86.74 8.60 -70.40
C GLY A 510 85.87 8.23 -71.59
N GLY A 511 84.92 9.10 -71.95
CA GLY A 511 84.13 8.97 -73.18
C GLY A 511 85.01 8.90 -74.43
N VAL A 512 85.96 9.83 -74.57
CA VAL A 512 86.88 9.87 -75.72
C VAL A 512 87.78 8.62 -75.81
N ARG A 513 88.27 8.10 -74.69
CA ARG A 513 89.09 6.87 -74.69
C ARG A 513 88.30 5.64 -75.13
N ASN A 514 87.05 5.52 -74.70
CA ASN A 514 86.19 4.41 -75.09
C ASN A 514 85.93 4.39 -76.60
N ASP A 515 85.72 5.56 -77.21
CA ASP A 515 85.57 5.70 -78.65
C ASP A 515 86.85 5.28 -79.39
N ILE A 516 88.02 5.75 -78.92
CA ILE A 516 89.33 5.38 -79.50
C ILE A 516 89.58 3.87 -79.42
N ASP A 517 89.27 3.22 -78.31
CA ASP A 517 89.42 1.77 -78.15
C ASP A 517 88.43 0.98 -79.01
N HIS A 518 87.25 1.54 -79.28
CA HIS A 518 86.31 0.96 -80.23
C HIS A 518 86.89 0.97 -81.65
N TYR A 519 87.34 2.14 -82.12
CA TYR A 519 87.96 2.29 -83.44
C TYR A 519 89.22 1.42 -83.59
N ARG A 520 90.06 1.33 -82.56
CA ARG A 520 91.27 0.49 -82.59
C ARG A 520 90.96 -1.00 -82.74
N ARG A 521 89.92 -1.50 -82.05
CA ARG A 521 89.53 -2.92 -82.12
C ARG A 521 88.89 -3.27 -83.46
N ASP A 522 88.08 -2.38 -84.05
CA ASP A 522 87.49 -2.58 -85.37
C ASP A 522 88.57 -2.61 -86.47
N ALA A 523 89.54 -1.70 -86.41
CA ALA A 523 90.70 -1.71 -87.30
C ALA A 523 91.55 -2.99 -87.15
N SER A 524 91.75 -3.46 -85.91
CA SER A 524 92.50 -4.70 -85.62
C SER A 524 91.78 -5.95 -86.16
N GLY A 525 90.44 -5.98 -86.09
CA GLY A 525 89.62 -7.04 -86.69
C GLY A 525 89.76 -7.09 -88.21
N GLY A 526 89.78 -5.92 -88.88
CA GLY A 526 90.04 -5.82 -90.32
C GLY A 526 91.42 -6.35 -90.73
N ILE A 527 92.47 -6.07 -89.94
CA ILE A 527 93.82 -6.59 -90.21
C ILE A 527 93.90 -8.11 -89.97
N ALA A 528 93.25 -8.63 -88.93
CA ALA A 528 93.18 -10.07 -88.69
C ALA A 528 92.51 -10.80 -89.87
N SER A 529 91.45 -10.21 -90.44
CA SER A 529 90.80 -10.68 -91.67
C SER A 529 91.76 -10.71 -92.86
N ALA A 530 92.57 -9.67 -93.05
CA ALA A 530 93.57 -9.62 -94.12
C ALA A 530 94.68 -10.68 -93.95
N LEU A 531 95.18 -10.89 -92.73
CA LEU A 531 96.16 -11.95 -92.42
C LEU A 531 95.59 -13.36 -92.64
N ALA A 532 94.32 -13.57 -92.25
CA ALA A 532 93.62 -14.82 -92.51
C ALA A 532 93.55 -15.10 -94.02
N ILE A 533 93.18 -14.10 -94.82
CA ILE A 533 93.10 -14.22 -96.28
C ILE A 533 94.49 -14.48 -96.90
N ALA A 534 95.54 -13.81 -96.41
CA ALA A 534 96.90 -13.96 -96.92
C ALA A 534 97.45 -15.39 -96.72
N ASN A 535 97.13 -16.03 -95.60
CA ASN A 535 97.58 -17.39 -95.28
C ASN A 535 96.77 -18.51 -95.97
N LEU A 536 95.77 -18.18 -96.79
CA LEU A 536 95.02 -19.19 -97.55
C LEU A 536 95.95 -19.85 -98.59
N PRO A 537 96.16 -21.18 -98.53
CA PRO A 537 96.91 -21.89 -99.56
C PRO A 537 96.27 -21.72 -100.94
N GLN A 538 97.09 -21.71 -101.98
CA GLN A 538 96.67 -21.61 -103.37
C GLN A 538 96.98 -22.91 -104.10
N ALA A 539 96.10 -23.33 -105.01
CA ALA A 539 96.31 -24.48 -105.89
C ALA A 539 97.57 -24.28 -106.73
N SER A 540 98.53 -25.20 -106.62
CA SER A 540 99.86 -25.13 -107.26
C SER A 540 99.99 -26.04 -108.50
N LEU A 541 99.07 -26.99 -108.68
CA LEU A 541 99.07 -27.98 -109.75
C LEU A 541 98.01 -27.67 -110.81
N ALA A 542 98.35 -27.94 -112.08
CA ALA A 542 97.50 -27.61 -113.22
C ALA A 542 96.23 -28.47 -113.26
N GLY A 543 95.07 -27.83 -113.36
CA GLY A 543 93.77 -28.50 -113.43
C GLY A 543 93.14 -28.84 -112.09
N GLU A 544 93.81 -28.49 -110.97
CA GLU A 544 93.28 -28.70 -109.63
C GLU A 544 92.56 -27.46 -109.10
N SER A 545 91.54 -27.72 -108.28
CA SER A 545 90.85 -26.73 -107.46
C SER A 545 91.07 -27.05 -105.99
N MET A 546 91.24 -26.02 -105.18
CA MET A 546 91.52 -26.10 -103.75
C MET A 546 90.55 -25.22 -102.99
N VAL A 547 89.85 -25.82 -102.02
CA VAL A 547 89.15 -25.08 -100.96
C VAL A 547 90.11 -24.97 -99.79
N SER A 548 90.21 -23.77 -99.25
CA SER A 548 91.12 -23.42 -98.18
C SER A 548 90.36 -22.71 -97.09
N ILE A 549 90.78 -22.94 -95.85
CA ILE A 549 90.37 -22.17 -94.69
C ILE A 549 91.64 -21.73 -93.99
N ALA A 550 91.67 -20.49 -93.53
CA ALA A 550 92.80 -19.96 -92.80
C ALA A 550 92.31 -19.08 -91.67
N GLY A 551 93.00 -19.18 -90.54
CA GLY A 551 92.84 -18.29 -89.41
C GLY A 551 93.87 -17.17 -89.46
N GLY A 552 93.48 -15.98 -89.02
CA GLY A 552 94.36 -14.85 -88.81
C GLY A 552 94.06 -14.22 -87.47
N THR A 553 95.08 -13.91 -86.70
CA THR A 553 94.93 -13.20 -85.43
C THR A 553 95.79 -11.95 -85.45
N TYR A 554 95.25 -10.83 -85.01
CA TYR A 554 96.01 -9.59 -84.86
C TYR A 554 95.49 -8.79 -83.67
N SER A 555 96.42 -8.41 -82.77
CA SER A 555 96.15 -7.56 -81.61
C SER A 555 94.89 -7.96 -80.81
N GLY A 556 94.72 -9.26 -80.55
CA GLY A 556 93.60 -9.83 -79.77
C GLY A 556 92.29 -10.02 -80.53
N GLN A 557 92.22 -9.66 -81.82
CA GLN A 557 91.10 -10.02 -82.71
C GLN A 557 91.47 -11.26 -83.53
N SER A 558 90.47 -12.07 -83.84
CA SER A 558 90.62 -13.27 -84.65
C SER A 558 89.71 -13.19 -85.88
N ALA A 559 90.16 -13.75 -86.97
CA ALA A 559 89.40 -13.82 -88.21
C ALA A 559 89.55 -15.20 -88.83
N VAL A 560 88.50 -15.60 -89.52
CA VAL A 560 88.46 -16.82 -90.32
C VAL A 560 88.22 -16.40 -91.75
N ALA A 561 89.09 -16.88 -92.64
CA ALA A 561 88.97 -16.71 -94.07
C ALA A 561 88.72 -18.06 -94.74
N PHE A 562 87.91 -18.03 -95.78
CA PHE A 562 87.65 -19.15 -96.68
C PHE A 562 88.12 -18.74 -98.06
N GLY A 563 88.84 -19.63 -98.74
CA GLY A 563 89.38 -19.39 -100.06
C GLY A 563 89.04 -20.51 -101.00
N LEU A 564 88.67 -20.17 -102.23
CA LEU A 564 88.64 -21.08 -103.34
C LEU A 564 89.74 -20.66 -104.32
N SER A 565 90.62 -21.57 -104.69
CA SER A 565 91.57 -21.32 -105.77
C SER A 565 91.53 -22.43 -106.80
N THR A 566 91.77 -22.10 -108.06
CA THR A 566 91.81 -23.07 -109.13
C THR A 566 92.85 -22.68 -110.16
N ALA A 567 93.63 -23.66 -110.62
CA ALA A 567 94.54 -23.49 -111.73
C ALA A 567 93.94 -24.11 -113.00
N THR A 568 94.09 -23.45 -114.15
CA THR A 568 93.64 -24.01 -115.43
C THR A 568 94.47 -25.25 -115.80
N ARG A 569 93.90 -26.18 -116.58
CA ARG A 569 94.55 -27.47 -116.93
C ARG A 569 95.90 -27.33 -117.65
N ASN A 570 96.14 -26.21 -118.32
CA ASN A 570 97.40 -25.90 -118.97
C ASN A 570 98.42 -25.22 -118.03
N GLY A 571 98.08 -25.04 -116.74
CA GLY A 571 98.93 -24.49 -115.71
C GLY A 571 99.22 -22.99 -115.83
N ARG A 572 98.61 -22.31 -116.81
CA ARG A 572 98.94 -20.91 -117.12
C ARG A 572 98.14 -19.89 -116.35
N TRP A 573 96.91 -20.17 -115.93
CA TRP A 573 96.13 -19.24 -115.11
C TRP A 573 95.85 -19.85 -113.74
N VAL A 574 95.98 -19.05 -112.69
CA VAL A 574 95.50 -19.40 -111.36
C VAL A 574 94.58 -18.30 -110.85
N VAL A 575 93.35 -18.67 -110.49
CA VAL A 575 92.34 -17.76 -109.94
C VAL A 575 92.11 -18.11 -108.49
N LYS A 576 92.00 -17.11 -107.62
CA LYS A 576 91.73 -17.24 -106.19
C LYS A 576 90.63 -16.27 -105.80
N ALA A 577 89.59 -16.77 -105.15
CA ALA A 577 88.59 -15.98 -104.46
C ALA A 577 88.67 -16.27 -102.97
N SER A 578 88.41 -15.27 -102.14
CA SER A 578 88.50 -15.36 -100.70
C SER A 578 87.48 -14.46 -100.01
N GLY A 579 86.91 -14.93 -98.91
CA GLY A 579 86.05 -14.15 -98.03
C GLY A 579 86.46 -14.40 -96.58
N SER A 580 86.31 -13.41 -95.72
CA SER A 580 86.61 -13.53 -94.30
C SER A 580 85.61 -12.79 -93.43
N THR A 581 85.49 -13.25 -92.21
CA THR A 581 84.83 -12.53 -91.12
C THR A 581 85.70 -12.58 -89.88
N ASN A 582 85.48 -11.66 -88.95
CA ASN A 582 86.29 -11.53 -87.73
C ASN A 582 85.42 -11.38 -86.47
N THR A 583 86.09 -11.39 -85.33
CA THR A 583 85.48 -11.26 -83.99
C THR A 583 84.75 -9.94 -83.74
N ARG A 584 84.86 -8.95 -84.64
CA ARG A 584 84.08 -7.69 -84.60
C ARG A 584 82.82 -7.76 -85.49
N GLY A 585 82.60 -8.87 -86.18
CA GLY A 585 81.45 -9.10 -87.06
C GLY A 585 81.55 -8.41 -88.42
N THR A 586 82.70 -7.81 -88.76
CA THR A 586 82.90 -7.21 -90.09
C THR A 586 83.30 -8.29 -91.11
N VAL A 587 82.95 -8.07 -92.38
CA VAL A 587 83.15 -9.03 -93.48
C VAL A 587 84.02 -8.38 -94.56
N ALA A 588 85.00 -9.13 -95.07
CA ALA A 588 85.84 -8.70 -96.18
C ALA A 588 85.89 -9.78 -97.26
N ILE A 589 85.83 -9.40 -98.53
CA ILE A 589 85.83 -10.31 -99.69
C ILE A 589 86.84 -9.79 -100.72
N GLY A 590 87.61 -10.68 -101.33
CA GLY A 590 88.57 -10.35 -102.37
C GLY A 590 88.82 -11.52 -103.33
N ALA A 591 89.05 -11.23 -104.61
CA ALA A 591 89.42 -12.22 -105.62
C ALA A 591 90.54 -11.68 -106.51
N GLY A 592 91.37 -12.57 -107.05
CA GLY A 592 92.48 -12.25 -107.92
C GLY A 592 92.78 -13.38 -108.91
N ALA A 593 93.37 -13.06 -110.04
CA ALA A 593 93.82 -14.02 -111.04
C ALA A 593 95.26 -13.68 -111.46
N GLY A 594 96.11 -14.69 -111.57
CA GLY A 594 97.50 -14.58 -112.03
C GLY A 594 97.76 -15.46 -113.25
N TYR A 595 98.55 -14.94 -114.20
CA TYR A 595 99.01 -15.69 -115.37
C TYR A 595 100.50 -16.04 -115.22
N ARG A 596 100.85 -17.27 -115.57
CA ARG A 596 102.21 -17.82 -115.57
C ARG A 596 102.59 -18.17 -117.02
N TRP A 597 103.64 -17.54 -117.53
CA TRP A 597 104.14 -17.71 -118.90
C TRP A 597 105.33 -18.67 -118.97
#